data_AF-A0A7K9SKQ6-F1
#
_entry.id   AF-A0A7K9SKQ6-F1
#
_cell.length_a   1.000
_cell.length_b   1.000
_cell.length_c   1.000
_cell.angle_alpha   90.00
_cell.angle_beta   90.00
_cell.angle_gamma   90.00
#
_symmetry.space_group_name_H-M   'P 1'
#
loop_
_entity.id
_entity.type
_entity.pdbx_description
1 polymer ?
#
loop_
_entity_poly.entity_id
_entity_poly.type
_entity_poly.pdbx_seq_one_letter_code
_entity_poly.pdbx_strand_id
1 'polypeptide(L)' 'APRPCKETFNVFYHEADADTATASSPPWLENPYIKVDTVAAEHLSRRTATPGPPGGAIRGRLNRKVLRLGPL' A
#
# COMPACT_ATOMS: atom_id res chain seq x y z
N ALA A 1 -14.30 9.85 -16.55
CA ALA A 1 -13.69 8.53 -16.83
C ALA A 1 -13.39 7.83 -15.51
N PRO A 2 -13.62 6.52 -15.37
CA PRO A 2 -13.20 5.79 -14.18
C PRO A 2 -11.68 5.89 -14.04
N ARG A 3 -11.18 6.08 -12.81
CA ARG A 3 -9.74 6.06 -12.56
C ARG A 3 -9.19 4.66 -12.91
N PRO A 4 -8.02 4.57 -13.57
CA PRO A 4 -7.43 3.27 -13.89
C PRO A 4 -7.14 2.50 -12.60
N CYS A 5 -7.43 1.20 -12.62
CA CYS A 5 -7.05 0.30 -11.53
C CYS A 5 -5.54 0.36 -11.29
N LYS A 6 -5.11 0.25 -10.02
CA LYS A 6 -3.71 0.24 -9.61
C LYS A 6 -3.43 -0.99 -8.77
N GLU A 7 -2.22 -1.52 -8.93
CA GLU A 7 -1.72 -2.71 -8.22
C GLU A 7 -0.47 -2.37 -7.39
N THR A 8 -0.29 -1.08 -7.10
CA THR A 8 0.84 -0.51 -6.36
C THR A 8 0.34 0.47 -5.29
N PHE A 9 1.09 0.59 -4.20
CA PHE A 9 0.89 1.61 -3.17
C PHE A 9 2.21 2.29 -2.82
N ASN A 10 2.16 3.50 -2.28
CA ASN A 10 3.36 4.21 -1.82
C ASN A 10 3.54 4.01 -0.31
N VAL A 11 4.79 3.92 0.15
CA VAL A 11 5.16 3.93 1.57
C VAL A 11 5.92 5.23 1.85
N PHE A 12 5.59 5.90 2.94
CA PHE A 12 6.26 7.12 3.39
C PHE A 12 6.58 7.06 4.89
N TYR A 13 7.48 7.93 5.35
CA TYR A 13 7.76 8.15 6.77
C TYR A 13 7.90 9.65 7.07
N HIS A 14 7.77 10.03 8.34
CA HIS A 14 7.94 11.39 8.83
C HIS A 14 8.63 11.34 10.20
N GLU A 15 9.76 12.00 10.34
CA GLU A 15 10.49 12.10 11.60
C GLU A 15 9.91 13.19 12.49
N ALA A 16 9.87 12.95 13.80
CA ALA A 16 9.43 13.94 14.78
C ALA A 16 10.17 13.72 16.11
N ASP A 17 10.60 14.81 16.75
CA ASP A 17 11.28 14.77 18.04
C ASP A 17 10.34 14.40 19.22
N ALA A 18 9.02 14.42 18.99
CA ALA A 18 7.99 14.08 19.96
C ALA A 18 6.73 13.50 19.27
N ASP A 19 5.86 12.85 20.05
CA ASP A 19 4.57 12.35 19.57
C ASP A 19 3.55 13.48 19.42
N THR A 20 3.59 14.14 18.27
CA THR A 20 2.76 15.31 17.93
C THR A 20 1.70 15.01 16.87
N ALA A 21 1.49 13.74 16.52
CA ALA A 21 0.55 13.35 15.48
C ALA A 21 -0.91 13.62 15.92
N THR A 22 -1.72 14.14 15.00
CA THR A 22 -3.15 14.35 15.19
C THR A 22 -3.92 13.84 13.97
N ALA A 23 -5.24 13.95 13.98
CA ALA A 23 -6.05 13.58 12.82
C ALA A 23 -5.72 14.39 11.54
N SER A 24 -5.14 15.58 11.69
CA SER A 24 -4.85 16.52 10.59
C SER A 24 -3.38 16.92 10.45
N SER A 25 -2.50 16.54 11.39
CA SER A 25 -1.08 16.89 11.39
C SER A 25 -0.20 15.65 11.63
N PRO A 26 0.87 15.43 10.86
CA PRO A 26 1.24 16.17 9.64
C PRO A 26 0.17 16.01 8.54
N PRO A 27 0.08 16.95 7.57
CA PRO A 27 -0.94 16.87 6.53
C PRO A 27 -0.73 15.63 5.64
N TRP A 28 -1.82 15.00 5.21
CA TRP A 28 -1.84 13.76 4.41
C TRP A 28 -1.41 13.98 2.94
N LEU A 29 -0.18 14.44 2.75
CA LEU A 29 0.45 14.78 1.47
C LEU A 29 1.93 14.34 1.49
N GLU A 30 2.56 14.21 0.32
CA GLU A 30 3.98 13.81 0.21
C GLU A 30 4.96 14.82 0.82
N ASN A 31 4.56 16.06 1.05
CA ASN A 31 5.34 16.98 1.88
C ASN A 31 4.47 17.31 3.10
N PRO A 32 4.80 16.83 4.32
CA PRO A 32 6.16 16.58 4.84
C PRO A 32 6.63 15.11 4.88
N TYR A 33 5.87 14.17 4.33
CA TYR A 33 6.19 12.74 4.39
C TYR A 33 7.24 12.29 3.35
N ILE A 34 8.41 11.84 3.77
CA ILE A 34 9.45 11.36 2.86
C ILE A 34 9.03 10.01 2.26
N LYS A 35 8.96 9.95 0.92
CA LYS A 35 8.63 8.72 0.18
C LYS A 35 9.77 7.70 0.25
N VAL A 36 9.43 6.49 0.67
CA VAL A 36 10.37 5.35 0.77
C VAL A 36 10.41 4.56 -0.53
N ASP A 37 9.25 4.12 -1.01
CA ASP A 37 9.13 3.31 -2.23
C ASP A 37 7.70 3.37 -2.80
N THR A 38 7.55 3.03 -4.08
CA THR A 38 6.28 2.62 -4.67
C THR A 38 6.26 1.10 -4.73
N VAL A 39 5.60 0.48 -3.75
CA VAL A 39 5.55 -0.97 -3.59
C VAL A 39 4.51 -1.58 -4.52
N ALA A 40 4.95 -2.51 -5.36
CA ALA A 40 4.09 -3.37 -6.17
C ALA A 40 3.88 -4.73 -5.51
N ALA A 41 2.74 -5.36 -5.79
CA ALA A 41 2.50 -6.76 -5.46
C ALA A 41 3.19 -7.67 -6.48
N GLU A 42 3.95 -8.67 -6.02
CA GLU A 42 4.49 -9.74 -6.87
C GLU A 42 3.39 -10.75 -7.23
N HIS A 43 2.47 -10.97 -6.29
CA HIS A 43 1.39 -11.94 -6.36
C HIS A 43 0.04 -11.23 -6.35
N LEU A 44 -0.66 -11.28 -7.47
CA LEU A 44 -2.01 -10.76 -7.59
C LEU A 44 -3.03 -11.84 -7.25
N SER A 45 -3.95 -11.52 -6.34
CA SER A 45 -5.11 -12.35 -6.04
C SER A 45 -6.09 -12.27 -7.20
N ARG A 46 -6.35 -13.42 -7.84
CA ARG A 46 -7.35 -13.52 -8.91
C ARG A 46 -8.56 -14.28 -8.40
N ARG A 47 -9.73 -13.71 -8.61
CA ARG A 47 -10.98 -14.44 -8.46
C ARG A 47 -11.14 -15.31 -9.70
N THR A 48 -11.02 -16.62 -9.56
CA THR A 48 -11.33 -17.52 -10.67
C THR A 48 -12.84 -17.57 -10.83
N ALA A 49 -13.34 -17.14 -11.97
CA ALA A 49 -14.71 -17.43 -12.38
C ALA A 49 -14.74 -18.92 -12.81
N THR A 50 -14.69 -19.84 -11.86
CA THR A 50 -15.10 -21.21 -12.15
C THR A 50 -16.58 -21.17 -12.52
N PRO A 51 -16.99 -21.71 -13.69
CA PRO A 51 -18.40 -21.92 -14.00
C PRO A 51 -18.90 -23.02 -13.05
N GLY A 52 -19.43 -22.61 -11.91
CA GLY A 52 -19.81 -23.46 -10.80
C GLY A 52 -20.52 -22.64 -9.72
N PRO A 53 -21.07 -23.28 -8.67
CA PRO A 53 -21.98 -22.65 -7.72
C PRO A 53 -21.35 -21.42 -7.04
N PRO A 54 -22.18 -20.46 -6.57
CA PRO A 54 -21.74 -19.14 -6.16
C PRO A 54 -20.75 -19.22 -4.98
N GLY A 55 -19.48 -18.93 -5.26
CA GLY A 55 -18.40 -19.02 -4.28
C GLY A 55 -17.02 -19.07 -4.92
N GLY A 56 -16.80 -18.30 -5.99
CA GLY A 56 -15.53 -18.30 -6.74
C GLY A 56 -14.33 -18.11 -5.80
N ALA A 57 -13.48 -19.13 -5.71
CA ALA A 57 -12.33 -19.11 -4.84
C ALA A 57 -11.36 -17.99 -5.24
N ILE A 58 -10.94 -17.18 -4.28
CA ILE A 58 -9.84 -16.23 -4.47
C ILE A 58 -8.55 -17.04 -4.41
N ARG A 59 -7.85 -17.16 -5.54
CA ARG A 59 -6.49 -17.70 -5.58
C ARG A 59 -5.51 -16.55 -5.49
N GLY A 60 -4.75 -16.50 -4.41
CA GLY A 60 -3.71 -15.49 -4.20
C GLY A 60 -2.63 -16.01 -3.27
N ARG A 61 -1.46 -15.37 -3.31
CA ARG A 61 -0.37 -15.57 -2.34
C ARG A 61 -0.14 -14.25 -1.61
N LEU A 62 0.30 -14.35 -0.36
CA LEU A 62 0.71 -13.18 0.42
C LEU A 62 1.99 -12.58 -0.18
N ASN A 63 2.06 -11.25 -0.25
CA ASN A 63 3.24 -10.51 -0.64
C ASN A 63 4.02 -10.06 0.60
N ARG A 64 5.35 -9.99 0.51
CA ARG A 64 6.22 -9.44 1.56
C ARG A 64 7.31 -8.56 0.93
N LYS A 65 7.38 -7.30 1.35
CA LYS A 65 8.43 -6.34 0.97
C LYS A 65 9.09 -5.82 2.24
N VAL A 66 10.41 -5.81 2.28
CA VAL A 66 11.20 -5.23 3.39
C VAL A 66 11.85 -3.96 2.87
N LEU A 67 11.60 -2.83 3.53
CA LEU A 67 12.15 -1.52 3.19
C LEU A 67 13.08 -1.05 4.32
N ARG A 68 14.13 -0.32 3.95
CA ARG A 68 15.03 0.33 4.91
C ARG A 68 14.70 1.82 4.93
N LEU A 69 14.65 2.40 6.13
CA LEU A 69 14.48 3.83 6.31
C LEU A 69 15.85 4.43 6.70
N GLY A 70 16.15 5.62 6.20
CA GLY A 70 17.15 6.49 6.79
C GLY A 70 18.49 6.68 6.05
N PRO A 71 19.46 7.38 6.68
CA PRO A 71 19.56 7.69 8.13
C PRO A 71 18.39 8.50 8.69
N LEU A 72 18.03 8.22 9.94
CA LEU A 72 16.93 8.82 10.72
C LEU A 72 17.49 9.70 11.84
#